data_AF-A0A957JA12-F1
#
_entry.id   AF-A0A957JA12-F1
#
_cell.length_a   1.000
_cell.length_b   1.000
_cell.length_c   1.000
_cell.angle_alpha   90.00
_cell.angle_beta   90.00
_cell.angle_gamma   90.00
#
_symmetry.space_group_name_H-M   'P 1'
#
loop_
_entity.id
_entity.type
_entity.pdbx_description
1 polymer ?
#
loop_
_entity_poly.entity_id
_entity_poly.type
_entity_poly.pdbx_seq_one_letter_code
_entity_poly.pdbx_strand_id
1 'polypeptide(L)'
;WLLKYDIASRTIRQQGLPRFIAACLLAGYVWLGFGGLLALWHGAIYAGPDYAGVLHAFLLGFVFSMIFGHAPIILPALTGLKMTYTPLFYIHFALLHVTLIYREYGNLVGGFEVRQQGAILNVTSVLIFLGLTIFVVVRSNRVSPGEAAIA
;
A
#
# COMPACT_ATOMS: atom_id res chain seq x y z
N TRP A 1 -13.22 20.55 8.14
CA TRP A 1 -13.85 20.58 6.80
C TRP A 1 -13.30 19.45 5.91
N LEU A 2 -11.99 19.37 5.68
CA LEU A 2 -11.33 18.31 4.89
C LEU A 2 -11.69 16.87 5.31
N LEU A 3 -11.62 16.50 6.59
CA LEU A 3 -12.00 15.15 7.06
C LEU A 3 -13.46 14.75 6.77
N LYS A 4 -14.37 15.74 6.67
CA LYS A 4 -15.82 15.50 6.48
C LYS A 4 -16.25 15.56 5.01
N TYR A 5 -15.48 16.29 4.18
CA TYR A 5 -15.71 16.47 2.75
C TYR A 5 -14.62 15.80 1.90
N ASP A 6 -13.94 14.79 2.46
CA ASP A 6 -12.94 14.05 1.71
C ASP A 6 -13.59 13.28 0.56
N ILE A 7 -13.01 13.45 -0.63
CA ILE A 7 -13.45 12.78 -1.85
C ILE A 7 -13.26 11.27 -1.70
N ALA A 8 -12.18 10.81 -1.04
CA ALA A 8 -11.91 9.39 -0.85
C ALA A 8 -13.07 8.65 -0.13
N SER A 9 -13.62 9.28 0.92
CA SER A 9 -14.74 8.75 1.71
C SER A 9 -16.04 8.60 0.92
N ARG A 10 -16.20 9.35 -0.17
CA ARG A 10 -17.36 9.23 -1.08
C ARG A 10 -17.07 8.23 -2.20
N THR A 11 -15.85 8.25 -2.73
CA THR A 11 -15.39 7.37 -3.81
C THR A 11 -15.33 5.89 -3.39
N ILE A 12 -15.18 5.58 -2.09
CA ILE A 12 -15.24 4.19 -1.61
C ILE A 12 -16.61 3.52 -1.82
N ARG A 13 -17.67 4.30 -2.08
CA ARG A 13 -19.00 3.77 -2.43
C ARG A 13 -19.15 3.44 -3.91
N GLN A 14 -18.19 3.82 -4.75
CA GLN A 14 -18.16 3.46 -6.17
C GLN A 14 -17.63 2.03 -6.36
N GLN A 15 -17.71 1.49 -7.58
CA GLN A 15 -17.21 0.15 -7.90
C GLN A 15 -15.98 0.22 -8.81
N GLY A 16 -15.14 -0.83 -8.74
CA GLY A 16 -13.94 -0.96 -9.58
C GLY A 16 -12.73 -0.21 -9.04
N LEU A 17 -11.94 0.36 -9.96
CA LEU A 17 -10.67 1.02 -9.66
C LEU A 17 -10.80 2.19 -8.66
N PRO A 18 -11.78 3.12 -8.77
CA PRO A 18 -11.89 4.24 -7.84
C PRO A 18 -12.04 3.81 -6.38
N ARG A 19 -12.73 2.69 -6.13
CA ARG A 19 -12.90 2.12 -4.78
C ARG A 19 -11.58 1.63 -4.20
N PHE A 20 -10.76 0.98 -5.01
CA PHE A 20 -9.46 0.49 -4.58
C PHE A 20 -8.53 1.66 -4.21
N ILE A 21 -8.51 2.71 -5.05
CA ILE A 21 -7.73 3.93 -4.78
C ILE A 21 -8.19 4.57 -3.48
N ALA A 22 -9.50 4.69 -3.28
CA ALA A 22 -10.08 5.24 -2.05
C ALA A 22 -9.71 4.41 -0.80
N ALA A 23 -9.73 3.08 -0.90
CA ALA A 23 -9.31 2.21 0.20
C ALA A 23 -7.84 2.41 0.57
N CYS A 24 -6.96 2.52 -0.43
CA CYS A 24 -5.54 2.79 -0.24
C CYS A 24 -5.30 4.16 0.41
N LEU A 25 -5.98 5.20 -0.06
CA LEU A 25 -5.92 6.56 0.52
C LEU A 25 -6.33 6.56 1.99
N LEU A 26 -7.50 5.97 2.30
CA LEU A 26 -8.03 5.96 3.67
C LEU A 26 -7.13 5.16 4.62
N ALA A 27 -6.65 3.98 4.20
CA ALA A 27 -5.70 3.22 5.01
C ALA A 27 -4.39 3.98 5.23
N GLY A 28 -3.87 4.63 4.17
CA GLY A 28 -2.69 5.48 4.29
C GLY A 28 -2.88 6.60 5.30
N TYR A 29 -4.03 7.29 5.28
CA TYR A 29 -4.33 8.34 6.26
C TYR A 29 -4.43 7.83 7.69
N VAL A 30 -4.98 6.63 7.89
CA VAL A 30 -4.99 5.98 9.22
C VAL A 30 -3.56 5.76 9.70
N TRP A 31 -2.66 5.27 8.85
CA TRP A 31 -1.24 5.08 9.20
C TRP A 31 -0.50 6.38 9.44
N LEU A 32 -0.77 7.42 8.65
CA LEU A 32 -0.20 8.75 8.86
C LEU A 32 -0.63 9.32 10.21
N GLY A 33 -1.91 9.19 10.55
CA GLY A 33 -2.44 9.57 11.86
C GLY A 33 -1.79 8.78 12.99
N PHE A 34 -1.66 7.47 12.83
CA PHE A 34 -1.00 6.59 13.81
C PHE A 34 0.47 6.96 14.04
N GLY A 35 1.25 7.13 12.97
CA GLY A 35 2.66 7.55 13.07
C GLY A 35 2.81 8.95 13.68
N GLY A 36 1.91 9.89 13.34
CA GLY A 36 1.87 11.21 13.94
C GLY A 36 1.54 11.18 15.43
N LEU A 37 0.59 10.35 15.85
CA LEU A 37 0.26 10.16 17.27
C LEU A 37 1.42 9.52 18.05
N LEU A 38 2.09 8.52 17.48
CA LEU A 38 3.29 7.93 18.08
C LEU A 38 4.40 8.96 18.28
N ALA A 39 4.63 9.81 17.27
CA ALA A 39 5.63 10.89 17.35
C ALA A 39 5.27 11.92 18.44
N LEU A 40 4.00 12.32 18.54
CA LEU A 40 3.54 13.24 19.59
C LEU A 40 3.65 12.62 20.99
N TRP A 41 3.37 11.32 21.12
CA TRP A 41 3.43 10.60 22.39
C TRP A 41 4.86 10.46 22.93
N HIS A 42 5.81 10.07 22.08
CA HIS A 42 7.20 9.84 22.48
C HIS A 42 8.05 11.13 22.42
N GLY A 43 7.55 12.19 21.77
CA GLY A 43 8.23 13.47 21.66
C GLY A 43 9.36 13.46 20.63
N ALA A 44 10.45 14.19 20.89
CA ALA A 44 11.59 14.28 19.98
C ALA A 44 12.42 12.98 20.01
N ILE A 45 12.09 12.05 19.13
CA ILE A 45 12.80 10.78 18.95
C ILE A 45 13.87 10.93 17.87
N TYR A 46 15.13 10.69 18.21
CA TYR A 46 16.25 10.85 17.27
C TYR A 46 16.82 9.53 16.76
N ALA A 47 16.64 8.43 17.51
CA ALA A 47 17.11 7.10 17.15
C ALA A 47 16.36 6.03 17.96
N GLY A 48 16.45 4.78 17.50
CA GLY A 48 15.93 3.61 18.23
C GLY A 48 14.64 3.01 17.67
N PRO A 49 14.06 2.02 18.36
CA PRO A 49 12.88 1.28 17.90
C PRO A 49 11.65 2.17 17.68
N ASP A 50 11.43 3.17 18.53
CA ASP A 50 10.26 4.06 18.42
C ASP A 50 10.37 4.97 17.19
N TYR A 51 11.58 5.47 16.91
CA TYR A 51 11.86 6.23 15.69
C TYR A 51 11.63 5.35 14.45
N ALA A 52 12.08 4.09 14.50
CA ALA A 52 11.83 3.15 13.43
C ALA A 52 10.32 2.90 13.24
N GLY A 53 9.53 2.75 14.30
CA GLY A 53 8.07 2.58 14.20
C GLY A 53 7.37 3.76 13.53
N VAL A 54 7.71 5.00 13.94
CA VAL A 54 7.18 6.22 13.30
C VAL A 54 7.52 6.23 11.80
N LEU A 55 8.77 5.91 11.44
CA LEU A 55 9.19 5.86 10.04
C LEU A 55 8.49 4.76 9.24
N HIS A 56 8.26 3.59 9.81
CA HIS A 56 7.58 2.50 9.10
C HIS A 56 6.09 2.80 8.91
N ALA A 57 5.43 3.38 9.92
CA ALA A 57 4.06 3.88 9.79
C ALA A 57 3.95 4.94 8.68
N PHE A 58 4.90 5.87 8.60
CA PHE A 58 4.91 6.90 7.57
C PHE A 58 5.26 6.36 6.17
N LEU A 59 6.39 5.65 6.03
CA LEU A 59 6.88 5.19 4.74
C LEU A 59 6.05 4.01 4.22
N LEU A 60 6.01 2.89 4.96
CA LEU A 60 5.30 1.69 4.50
C LEU A 60 3.79 1.85 4.67
N GLY A 61 3.33 2.45 5.76
CA GLY A 61 1.91 2.60 6.03
C GLY A 61 1.24 3.66 5.15
N PHE A 62 1.82 4.86 5.07
CA PHE A 62 1.24 5.96 4.29
C PHE A 62 1.78 6.03 2.85
N VAL A 63 3.10 6.19 2.65
CA VAL A 63 3.65 6.42 1.30
C VAL A 63 3.42 5.23 0.36
N PHE A 64 3.71 4.01 0.80
CA PHE A 64 3.48 2.81 -0.03
C PHE A 64 2.00 2.58 -0.34
N SER A 65 1.09 2.86 0.60
CA SER A 65 -0.35 2.80 0.33
C SER A 65 -0.76 3.78 -0.78
N MET A 66 -0.21 5.00 -0.78
CA MET A 66 -0.45 5.96 -1.86
C MET A 66 0.11 5.48 -3.21
N ILE A 67 1.33 4.93 -3.20
CA ILE A 67 1.94 4.34 -4.39
C ILE A 67 1.03 3.23 -4.95
N PHE A 68 0.52 2.33 -4.10
CA PHE A 68 -0.34 1.23 -4.53
C PHE A 68 -1.68 1.71 -5.07
N GLY A 69 -2.30 2.68 -4.42
CA GLY A 69 -3.53 3.28 -4.90
C GLY A 69 -3.36 3.85 -6.31
N HIS A 70 -2.30 4.61 -6.54
CA HIS A 70 -2.11 5.31 -7.82
C HIS A 70 -1.34 4.51 -8.89
N ALA A 71 -0.65 3.43 -8.53
CA ALA A 71 0.13 2.62 -9.46
C ALA A 71 -0.64 2.18 -10.73
N PRO A 72 -1.92 1.73 -10.66
CA PRO A 72 -2.67 1.36 -11.85
C PRO A 72 -2.96 2.51 -12.82
N ILE A 73 -2.80 3.76 -12.39
CA ILE A 73 -2.96 4.96 -13.22
C ILE A 73 -1.59 5.47 -13.70
N ILE A 74 -0.63 5.58 -12.77
CA ILE A 74 0.69 6.17 -13.04
C ILE A 74 1.51 5.25 -13.96
N LEU A 75 1.51 3.94 -13.74
CA LEU A 75 2.33 3.02 -14.53
C LEU A 75 1.95 3.06 -16.03
N PRO A 76 0.67 2.91 -16.43
CA PRO A 76 0.28 3.06 -17.83
C PRO A 76 0.60 4.42 -18.43
N ALA A 77 0.46 5.50 -17.65
CA ALA A 77 0.72 6.86 -18.12
C ALA A 77 2.21 7.09 -18.42
N LEU A 78 3.12 6.46 -17.68
CA LEU A 78 4.57 6.59 -17.87
C LEU A 78 5.12 5.60 -18.89
N THR A 79 4.63 4.35 -18.92
CA THR A 79 5.19 3.29 -19.76
C THR A 79 4.41 3.04 -21.05
N GLY A 80 3.20 3.60 -21.18
CA GLY A 80 2.28 3.33 -22.29
C GLY A 80 1.67 1.92 -22.27
N LEU A 81 1.94 1.12 -21.23
CA LEU A 81 1.47 -0.27 -21.14
C LEU A 81 0.00 -0.33 -20.71
N LYS A 82 -0.75 -1.28 -21.27
CA LYS A 82 -2.13 -1.54 -20.84
C LYS A 82 -2.13 -2.21 -19.46
N MET A 83 -2.85 -1.65 -18.50
CA MET A 83 -3.02 -2.23 -17.17
C MET A 83 -4.50 -2.36 -16.84
N THR A 84 -4.99 -3.60 -16.85
CA THR A 84 -6.37 -3.90 -16.49
C THR A 84 -6.46 -4.02 -14.97
N TYR A 85 -7.40 -3.28 -14.36
CA TYR A 85 -7.69 -3.45 -12.93
C TYR A 85 -8.18 -4.88 -12.65
N THR A 86 -7.58 -5.54 -11.66
CA THR A 86 -8.01 -6.86 -11.20
C THR A 86 -8.21 -6.87 -9.67
N PRO A 87 -9.12 -7.68 -9.12
CA PRO A 87 -9.30 -7.77 -7.66
C PRO A 87 -8.05 -8.25 -6.91
N LEU A 88 -7.09 -8.86 -7.60
CA LEU A 88 -5.80 -9.31 -7.02
C LEU A 88 -5.02 -8.17 -6.35
N PHE A 89 -5.22 -6.91 -6.75
CA PHE A 89 -4.55 -5.77 -6.12
C PHE A 89 -4.90 -5.63 -4.62
N TYR A 90 -6.06 -6.12 -4.18
CA TYR A 90 -6.40 -6.13 -2.76
C TYR A 90 -5.54 -7.10 -1.94
N ILE A 91 -5.03 -8.18 -2.54
CA ILE A 91 -4.29 -9.22 -1.83
C ILE A 91 -2.97 -8.65 -1.31
N HIS A 92 -2.16 -8.06 -2.18
CA HIS A 92 -0.87 -7.50 -1.76
C HIS A 92 -1.05 -6.29 -0.83
N PHE A 93 -2.13 -5.53 -1.01
CA PHE A 93 -2.44 -4.38 -0.17
C PHE A 93 -2.78 -4.82 1.25
N ALA A 94 -3.68 -5.79 1.39
CA ALA A 94 -4.00 -6.38 2.68
C ALA A 94 -2.77 -7.04 3.32
N LEU A 95 -1.98 -7.77 2.52
CA LEU A 95 -0.76 -8.43 3.00
C LEU A 95 0.23 -7.43 3.59
N LEU A 96 0.52 -6.31 2.90
CA LEU A 96 1.40 -5.27 3.41
C LEU A 96 0.90 -4.70 4.75
N HIS A 97 -0.40 -4.43 4.87
CA HIS A 97 -0.97 -3.90 6.11
C HIS A 97 -0.88 -4.88 7.27
N VAL A 98 -1.15 -6.17 7.03
CA VAL A 98 -1.04 -7.20 8.05
C VAL A 98 0.41 -7.33 8.52
N THR A 99 1.37 -7.36 7.60
CA THR A 99 2.80 -7.47 7.96
C THR A 99 3.32 -6.20 8.65
N LEU A 100 2.78 -5.04 8.31
CA LEU A 100 3.11 -3.78 8.97
C LEU A 100 2.56 -3.71 10.40
N ILE A 101 1.32 -4.15 10.63
CA ILE A 101 0.76 -4.26 11.99
C ILE A 101 1.63 -5.17 12.85
N TYR A 102 2.04 -6.32 12.30
CA TYR A 102 2.93 -7.25 13.02
C TYR A 102 4.29 -6.63 13.34
N ARG A 103 4.85 -5.85 12.41
CA ARG A 103 6.10 -5.10 12.62
C ARG A 103 5.97 -4.05 13.72
N GLU A 104 4.89 -3.27 13.73
CA GLU A 104 4.64 -2.27 14.78
C GLU A 104 4.38 -2.91 16.14
N TYR A 105 3.69 -4.05 16.17
CA TYR A 105 3.56 -4.84 17.40
C TYR A 105 4.93 -5.25 17.96
N GLY A 106 5.86 -5.70 17.11
CA GLY A 106 7.23 -6.00 17.51
C GLY A 106 8.01 -4.78 18.04
N ASN A 107 7.73 -3.58 17.54
CA ASN A 107 8.30 -2.35 18.07
C ASN A 107 7.80 -2.09 19.49
N LEU A 108 6.48 -2.18 19.71
CA LEU A 108 5.85 -1.93 21.01
C LEU A 108 6.25 -2.94 22.09
N VAL A 109 6.41 -4.22 21.73
CA VAL A 109 6.80 -5.29 22.67
C VAL A 109 8.30 -5.26 22.99
N GLY A 110 9.12 -4.57 22.18
CA GLY A 110 10.56 -4.49 22.40
C GLY A 110 11.35 -5.74 21.98
N GLY A 111 10.69 -6.80 21.51
CA GLY A 111 11.32 -8.07 21.11
C GLY A 111 12.09 -7.98 19.78
N PHE A 112 13.39 -8.30 19.80
CA PHE A 112 14.23 -8.30 18.59
C PHE A 112 13.75 -9.29 17.52
N GLU A 113 13.38 -10.50 17.94
CA GLU A 113 12.95 -11.57 17.03
C GLU A 113 11.66 -11.23 16.28
N VAL A 114 10.65 -10.73 17.00
CA VAL A 114 9.36 -10.29 16.42
C VAL A 114 9.59 -9.17 15.41
N ARG A 115 10.47 -8.20 15.75
CA ARG A 115 10.86 -7.14 14.81
C ARG A 115 11.52 -7.73 13.57
N GLN A 116 12.49 -8.63 13.71
CA GLN A 116 13.20 -9.24 12.58
C GLN A 116 12.24 -10.00 11.65
N GLN A 117 11.34 -10.80 12.22
CA GLN A 117 10.29 -11.49 11.47
C GLN A 117 9.39 -10.49 10.73
N GLY A 118 8.95 -9.42 11.39
CA GLY A 118 8.17 -8.34 10.77
C GLY A 118 8.91 -7.62 9.64
N ALA A 119 10.24 -7.47 9.71
CA ALA A 119 11.03 -6.90 8.63
C ALA A 119 11.05 -7.82 7.40
N ILE A 120 11.33 -9.11 7.60
CA ILE A 120 11.35 -10.11 6.52
C ILE A 120 9.98 -10.21 5.85
N LEU A 121 8.91 -10.23 6.65
CA LEU A 121 7.54 -10.26 6.16
C LEU A 121 7.21 -9.02 5.32
N ASN A 122 7.56 -7.81 5.76
CA ASN A 122 7.33 -6.59 4.97
C ASN A 122 8.09 -6.59 3.65
N VAL A 123 9.36 -6.99 3.64
CA VAL A 123 10.15 -7.10 2.40
C VAL A 123 9.49 -8.11 1.45
N THR A 124 9.06 -9.26 1.98
CA THR A 124 8.38 -10.30 1.20
C THR A 124 7.08 -9.77 0.62
N SER A 125 6.26 -9.04 1.38
CA SER A 125 5.04 -8.38 0.90
C SER A 125 5.30 -7.42 -0.26
N VAL A 126 6.35 -6.61 -0.16
CA VAL A 126 6.73 -5.66 -1.22
C VAL A 126 7.20 -6.39 -2.49
N LEU A 127 7.96 -7.48 -2.35
CA LEU A 127 8.39 -8.29 -3.50
C LEU A 127 7.20 -9.01 -4.18
N ILE A 128 6.27 -9.55 -3.39
CA ILE A 128 5.03 -10.13 -3.91
C ILE A 128 4.21 -9.09 -4.66
N PHE A 129 4.09 -7.88 -4.12
CA PHE A 129 3.44 -6.76 -4.82
C PHE A 129 4.09 -6.47 -6.18
N LEU A 130 5.43 -6.36 -6.21
CA LEU A 130 6.16 -6.08 -7.43
C LEU A 130 5.95 -7.21 -8.46
N GLY A 131 6.05 -8.46 -8.03
CA GLY A 131 5.84 -9.63 -8.88
C GLY A 131 4.43 -9.70 -9.45
N LEU A 132 3.39 -9.48 -8.63
CA LEU A 132 1.99 -9.45 -9.06
C LEU A 132 1.73 -8.31 -10.06
N THR A 133 2.29 -7.13 -9.78
CA THR A 133 2.15 -5.97 -10.68
C THR A 133 2.77 -6.27 -12.04
N ILE A 134 4.00 -6.79 -12.08
CA ILE A 134 4.68 -7.20 -13.32
C ILE A 134 3.86 -8.28 -14.03
N PHE A 135 3.38 -9.30 -13.31
CA PHE A 135 2.57 -10.38 -13.88
C PHE A 135 1.29 -9.86 -14.56
N VAL A 136 0.55 -8.98 -13.89
CA VAL A 136 -0.68 -8.38 -14.46
C VAL A 136 -0.36 -7.55 -15.69
N VAL A 137 0.69 -6.72 -15.65
CA VAL A 137 1.12 -5.90 -16.80
C VAL A 137 1.52 -6.79 -17.98
N VAL A 138 2.33 -7.83 -17.76
CA VAL A 138 2.76 -8.75 -18.83
C VAL A 138 1.55 -9.49 -19.41
N ARG A 139 0.65 -9.99 -18.57
CA ARG A 139 -0.56 -10.70 -19.02
C ARG A 139 -1.49 -9.78 -19.82
N SER A 140 -1.76 -8.57 -19.35
CA SER A 140 -2.63 -7.59 -20.04
C SER A 140 -2.08 -7.19 -21.41
N ASN A 141 -0.76 -7.15 -21.60
CA ASN A 141 -0.16 -6.83 -22.89
C ASN A 141 -0.03 -8.03 -23.83
N ARG A 142 0.08 -9.26 -23.31
CA ARG A 142 0.11 -10.49 -24.14
C ARG A 142 -1.23 -10.82 -24.80
N VAL A 143 -2.35 -10.38 -24.23
CA VAL A 143 -3.70 -10.63 -24.78
C VAL A 143 -4.07 -9.66 -25.93
N SER A 144 -3.16 -8.75 -26.33
CA SER A 144 -3.41 -7.73 -27.37
C SER A 144 -2.42 -7.80 -28.57
N PRO A 145 -2.34 -8.91 -29.32
CA PRO A 145 -2.00 -8.75 -30.75
C PRO A 145 -2.96 -9.37 -31.80
N GLY A 146 -4.06 -10.08 -31.49
CA GLY A 146 -4.74 -10.85 -32.57
C GLY A 146 -6.23 -11.21 -32.50
N GLU A 147 -6.98 -11.00 -31.42
CA GLU A 147 -8.38 -11.48 -31.35
C GLU A 147 -9.45 -10.49 -31.83
N ALA A 148 -9.07 -9.32 -32.35
CA ALA A 148 -10.01 -8.37 -32.97
C ALA A 148 -10.15 -8.56 -34.50
N ALA A 149 -9.54 -9.60 -35.08
CA ALA A 149 -9.62 -9.87 -36.52
C ALA A 149 -10.68 -10.94 -36.89
N ILE A 150 -11.35 -11.60 -35.94
CA ILE A 150 -12.28 -12.72 -36.21
C ILE A 150 -13.49 -12.77 -35.25
N ALA A 151 -14.12 -11.62 -34.95
CA ALA A 151 -15.46 -11.60 -34.36
C ALA A 151 -16.31 -10.56 -35.07
#